data_AF-A0A0M0HTF9-F1
#
_entry.id   AF-A0A0M0HTF9-F1
#
_cell.length_a   1.000
_cell.length_b   1.000
_cell.length_c   1.000
_cell.angle_alpha   90.00
_cell.angle_beta   90.00
_cell.angle_gamma   90.00
#
_symmetry.space_group_name_H-M   'P 1'
#
loop_
_entity.id
_entity.type
_entity.pdbx_description
1 polymer ?
#
loop_
_entity_poly.entity_id
_entity_poly.type
_entity_poly.pdbx_seq_one_letter_code
_entity_poly.pdbx_strand_id
1 'polypeptide(L)'
;MDENLRAGIESAITKTDLTVVVQEKSAKLLAETEEDGWVAEQITAKVISVLSGQGVTEKQLLNYIQYTELDSTNTLSQEAVMVSLCKEAETWYGAGVGTYFQLSPEQLTAAKQIAEKHQNQPSSRAFCE
;
A
#
# COMPACT_ATOMS: atom_id res chain seq x y z
N MET A 1 -15.28 1.60 -13.91
CA MET A 1 -14.69 0.95 -12.73
C MET A 1 -15.80 0.26 -11.94
N ASP A 2 -15.56 -0.98 -11.49
CA ASP A 2 -16.48 -1.74 -10.62
C ASP A 2 -16.75 -1.03 -9.29
N GLU A 3 -17.98 -1.11 -8.77
CA GLU A 3 -18.38 -0.39 -7.54
C GLU A 3 -17.67 -0.93 -6.29
N ASN A 4 -17.42 -2.24 -6.20
CA ASN A 4 -16.69 -2.82 -5.07
C ASN A 4 -15.23 -2.39 -5.11
N LEU A 5 -14.61 -2.40 -6.29
CA LEU A 5 -13.25 -1.89 -6.47
C LEU A 5 -13.16 -0.42 -6.04
N ARG A 6 -14.12 0.42 -6.47
CA ARG A 6 -14.16 1.83 -6.07
C ARG A 6 -14.26 2.01 -4.56
N ALA A 7 -15.16 1.27 -3.90
CA ALA A 7 -15.34 1.31 -2.47
C ALA A 7 -14.10 0.82 -1.70
N GLY A 8 -13.41 -0.19 -2.24
CA GLY A 8 -12.13 -0.68 -1.72
C GLY A 8 -11.05 0.40 -1.79
N ILE A 9 -10.88 1.04 -2.95
CA ILE A 9 -9.92 2.14 -3.13
C ILE A 9 -10.23 3.32 -2.19
N GLU A 10 -11.51 3.74 -2.10
CA GLU A 10 -11.89 4.84 -1.21
C GLU A 10 -11.65 4.49 0.26
N SER A 11 -11.94 3.26 0.67
CA SER A 11 -11.64 2.79 2.03
C SER A 11 -10.14 2.78 2.31
N ALA A 12 -9.34 2.27 1.39
CA ALA A 12 -7.88 2.24 1.50
C ALA A 12 -7.29 3.64 1.70
N ILE A 13 -7.70 4.60 0.84
CA ILE A 13 -7.27 6.01 0.87
C ILE A 13 -7.66 6.70 2.19
N THR A 14 -8.82 6.37 2.75
CA THR A 14 -9.42 7.11 3.88
C THR A 14 -9.21 6.46 5.24
N LYS A 15 -8.85 5.17 5.30
CA LYS A 15 -8.78 4.38 6.54
C LYS A 15 -7.37 3.87 6.90
N THR A 16 -6.35 4.33 6.18
CA THR A 16 -4.93 4.01 6.44
C THR A 16 -4.12 5.28 6.63
N ASP A 17 -2.94 5.19 7.23
CA ASP A 17 -2.08 6.37 7.47
C ASP A 17 -1.52 6.98 6.18
N LEU A 18 -1.23 6.12 5.20
CA LEU A 18 -0.59 6.50 3.95
C LEU A 18 -1.11 5.61 2.83
N THR A 19 -1.55 6.21 1.73
CA THR A 19 -1.83 5.48 0.49
C THR A 19 -1.02 6.09 -0.64
N VAL A 20 -0.24 5.25 -1.31
CA VAL A 20 0.72 5.66 -2.34
C VAL A 20 0.65 4.74 -3.55
N VAL A 21 1.08 5.26 -4.68
CA VAL A 21 1.29 4.47 -5.90
C VAL A 21 2.80 4.30 -6.04
N VAL A 22 3.24 3.06 -6.10
CA VAL A 22 4.65 2.69 -6.06
C VAL A 22 4.99 1.74 -7.20
N GLN A 23 6.27 1.67 -7.53
CA GLN A 23 6.83 0.58 -8.31
C GLN A 23 7.78 -0.19 -7.40
N GLU A 24 7.43 -1.44 -7.11
CA GLU A 24 8.23 -2.32 -6.25
C GLU A 24 9.56 -2.66 -6.96
N LYS A 25 10.64 -2.70 -6.18
CA LYS A 25 12.01 -2.89 -6.70
C LYS A 25 12.67 -4.14 -6.18
N SER A 26 12.47 -4.43 -4.90
CA SER A 26 12.99 -5.63 -4.27
C SER A 26 12.10 -6.04 -3.10
N ALA A 27 12.01 -7.34 -2.88
CA ALA A 27 11.47 -7.96 -1.69
C ALA A 27 12.62 -8.71 -1.00
N LYS A 28 12.69 -8.61 0.32
CA LYS A 28 13.63 -9.35 1.14
C LYS A 28 12.87 -10.00 2.29
N LEU A 29 12.89 -11.32 2.34
CA LEU A 29 12.40 -12.08 3.48
C LEU A 29 13.15 -11.67 4.75
N LEU A 30 12.40 -11.33 5.80
CA LEU A 30 12.95 -11.04 7.11
C LEU A 30 13.12 -12.37 7.87
N ALA A 31 14.34 -12.65 8.31
CA ALA A 31 14.65 -13.88 9.04
C ALA A 31 13.80 -13.99 10.31
N GLU A 32 13.39 -15.23 10.66
CA GLU A 32 12.71 -15.56 11.92
C GLU A 32 11.30 -14.95 12.08
N THR A 33 10.58 -14.72 10.98
CA THR A 33 9.22 -14.14 10.99
C THR A 33 8.11 -15.12 10.60
N GLU A 34 8.40 -16.42 10.61
CA GLU A 34 7.40 -17.45 10.38
C GLU A 34 6.48 -17.57 11.61
N GLU A 35 5.25 -17.10 11.46
CA GLU A 35 4.20 -17.21 12.48
C GLU A 35 2.90 -17.64 11.80
N ASP A 36 2.35 -18.79 12.22
CA ASP A 36 1.09 -19.33 11.71
C ASP A 36 0.99 -19.42 10.17
N GLY A 37 2.10 -19.72 9.50
CA GLY A 37 2.16 -19.85 8.04
C GLY A 37 2.30 -18.53 7.27
N TRP A 38 2.53 -17.42 7.97
CA TRP A 38 2.84 -16.11 7.40
C TRP A 38 4.32 -15.78 7.60
N VAL A 39 4.88 -15.02 6.66
CA VAL A 39 6.23 -14.47 6.75
C VAL A 39 6.20 -12.97 6.50
N ALA A 40 7.14 -12.26 7.11
CA ALA A 40 7.33 -10.84 6.88
C ALA A 40 8.40 -10.62 5.81
N GLU A 41 8.09 -9.74 4.87
CA GLU A 41 9.00 -9.30 3.83
C GLU A 41 9.17 -7.79 3.90
N GLN A 42 10.43 -7.35 3.81
CA GLN A 42 10.72 -5.95 3.58
C GLN A 42 10.69 -5.67 2.09
N ILE A 43 9.76 -4.81 1.68
CA ILE A 43 9.65 -4.31 0.32
C ILE A 43 10.33 -2.96 0.23
N THR A 44 11.17 -2.80 -0.79
CA THR A 44 11.67 -1.49 -1.22
C THR A 44 10.97 -1.11 -2.51
N ALA A 45 10.30 0.04 -2.53
CA ALA A 45 9.56 0.52 -3.67
C ALA A 45 9.89 1.99 -3.98
N LYS A 46 9.80 2.37 -5.25
CA LYS A 46 9.91 3.77 -5.67
C LYS A 46 8.53 4.40 -5.68
N VAL A 47 8.35 5.49 -4.92
CA VAL A 47 7.09 6.23 -4.89
C VAL A 47 6.92 6.96 -6.22
N ILE A 48 5.83 6.66 -6.91
CA ILE A 48 5.43 7.34 -8.14
C ILE A 48 4.54 8.53 -7.79
N SER A 49 3.54 8.32 -6.92
CA SER A 49 2.60 9.35 -6.52
C SER A 49 2.08 9.11 -5.11
N VAL A 50 1.77 10.17 -4.38
CA VAL A 50 1.16 10.10 -3.04
C VAL A 50 -0.32 10.43 -3.19
N LEU A 51 -1.19 9.52 -2.76
CA LEU A 51 -2.63 9.72 -2.82
C LEU A 51 -3.16 10.31 -1.51
N SER A 52 -2.75 9.77 -0.37
CA SER A 52 -3.21 10.22 0.94
C SER A 52 -2.13 10.02 1.99
N GLY A 53 -2.09 10.90 2.99
CA GLY A 53 -1.14 10.83 4.10
C GLY A 53 0.06 11.76 3.97
N GLN A 54 0.98 11.69 4.94
CA GLN A 54 2.16 12.55 5.04
C GLN A 54 3.43 11.74 5.33
N GLY A 55 4.59 12.39 5.31
CA GLY A 55 5.89 11.77 5.63
C GLY A 55 6.56 11.06 4.45
N VAL A 56 5.94 11.09 3.27
CA VAL A 56 6.46 10.49 2.04
C VAL A 56 6.29 11.47 0.87
N THR A 57 7.32 11.61 0.04
CA THR A 57 7.29 12.44 -1.18
C THR A 57 7.42 11.62 -2.45
N GLU A 58 6.95 12.14 -3.58
CA GLU A 58 7.15 11.50 -4.89
C GLU A 58 8.63 11.29 -5.21
N LYS A 59 8.94 10.24 -5.97
CA LYS A 59 10.28 9.82 -6.42
C LYS A 59 11.23 9.34 -5.31
N GLN A 60 10.82 9.35 -4.04
CA GLN A 60 11.61 8.76 -2.97
C GLN A 60 11.55 7.22 -3.00
N LEU A 61 12.54 6.59 -2.35
CA LEU A 61 12.43 5.17 -2.00
C LEU A 61 11.67 5.04 -0.69
N LEU A 62 10.71 4.13 -0.67
CA LEU A 62 9.91 3.77 0.49
C LEU A 62 10.21 2.33 0.85
N ASN A 63 10.48 2.09 2.13
CA ASN A 63 10.57 0.75 2.69
C ASN A 63 9.34 0.49 3.55
N TYR A 64 8.71 -0.66 3.37
CA TYR A 64 7.62 -1.13 4.22
C TYR A 64 7.72 -2.63 4.41
N ILE A 65 7.08 -3.12 5.47
CA ILE A 65 6.95 -4.54 5.77
C ILE A 65 5.58 -5.02 5.28
N GLN A 66 5.55 -6.13 4.57
CA GLN A 66 4.33 -6.81 4.17
C GLN A 66 4.36 -8.23 4.72
N TYR A 67 3.20 -8.71 5.17
CA TYR A 67 3.03 -10.10 5.57
C TYR A 67 2.40 -10.88 4.42
N THR A 68 3.01 -12.01 4.06
CA THR A 68 2.55 -12.88 2.97
C THR A 68 2.55 -14.33 3.44
N GLU A 69 1.78 -15.20 2.80
CA GLU A 69 1.79 -16.63 3.13
C GLU A 69 3.15 -17.26 2.76
N LEU A 70 3.64 -18.19 3.58
CA LEU A 70 4.97 -18.82 3.51
C LEU A 70 5.31 -19.42 2.13
N ASP A 71 4.31 -19.89 1.39
CA ASP A 71 4.46 -20.49 0.06
C ASP A 71 4.08 -19.56 -1.09
N SER A 72 3.70 -18.31 -0.79
CA SER A 72 3.42 -17.34 -1.84
C SER A 72 4.72 -16.94 -2.53
N THR A 73 4.88 -17.31 -3.80
CA THR A 73 5.94 -16.73 -4.63
C THR A 73 5.63 -15.26 -4.83
N ASN A 74 6.22 -14.39 -4.01
CA ASN A 74 6.02 -12.96 -4.15
C ASN A 74 6.68 -12.51 -5.46
N THR A 75 5.85 -12.34 -6.49
CA THR A 75 6.31 -11.95 -7.81
C THR A 75 6.22 -10.44 -7.86
N LEU A 76 7.34 -9.77 -7.56
CA LEU A 76 7.45 -8.32 -7.66
C LEU A 76 6.87 -7.85 -9.00
N SER A 77 5.79 -7.08 -8.95
CA SER A 77 5.19 -6.54 -10.16
C SER A 77 6.13 -5.49 -10.74
N GLN A 78 6.38 -5.56 -12.05
CA GLN A 78 7.06 -4.47 -12.76
C GLN A 78 6.11 -3.26 -12.96
N GLU A 79 4.81 -3.46 -12.76
CA GLU A 79 3.78 -2.45 -12.90
C GLU A 79 3.67 -1.57 -11.65
N ALA A 80 3.03 -0.41 -11.82
CA ALA A 80 2.72 0.47 -10.71
C ALA A 80 1.54 -0.10 -9.92
N VAL A 81 1.68 -0.14 -8.60
CA VAL A 81 0.65 -0.66 -7.69
C VAL A 81 0.30 0.37 -6.65
N MET A 82 -0.98 0.43 -6.28
CA MET A 82 -1.44 1.21 -5.14
C MET A 82 -1.27 0.37 -3.88
N VAL A 83 -0.53 0.89 -2.92
CA VAL A 83 -0.32 0.25 -1.60
C VAL A 83 -0.75 1.20 -0.50
N SER A 84 -1.34 0.63 0.54
CA SER A 84 -1.83 1.38 1.69
C SER A 84 -1.15 0.85 2.94
N LEU A 85 -0.64 1.78 3.73
CA LEU A 85 0.33 1.51 4.77
C LEU A 85 -0.12 2.14 6.09
N CYS A 86 0.18 1.42 7.16
CA CYS A 86 0.03 1.84 8.54
C CYS A 86 1.41 2.15 9.12
N LYS A 87 1.52 3.22 9.90
CA LYS A 87 2.75 3.56 10.62
C LYS A 87 2.66 3.05 12.05
N GLU A 88 3.62 2.22 12.44
CA GLU A 88 3.86 1.87 13.83
C GLU A 88 5.31 2.19 14.19
N ALA A 89 5.49 3.00 15.23
CA ALA A 89 6.76 3.66 15.54
C ALA A 89 7.34 4.37 14.29
N GLU A 90 8.52 3.93 13.81
CA GLU A 90 9.20 4.46 12.62
C GLU A 90 9.13 3.52 11.41
N THR A 91 8.29 2.48 11.47
CA THR A 91 8.18 1.47 10.42
C THR A 91 6.81 1.54 9.73
N TRP A 92 6.82 1.37 8.42
CA TRP A 92 5.61 1.23 7.62
C TRP A 92 5.25 -0.24 7.46
N TYR A 93 3.99 -0.57 7.64
CA TYR A 93 3.43 -1.92 7.48
C TYR A 93 2.30 -1.89 6.46
N GLY A 94 2.21 -2.91 5.60
CA GLY A 94 1.05 -3.11 4.74
C GLY A 94 -0.21 -3.26 5.57
N ALA A 95 -1.27 -2.51 5.24
CA ALA A 95 -2.53 -2.49 5.99
C ALA A 95 -3.41 -3.75 5.79
N GLY A 96 -2.81 -4.88 5.41
CA GLY A 96 -3.49 -6.17 5.24
C GLY A 96 -4.19 -6.37 3.88
N VAL A 97 -4.94 -7.47 3.79
CA VAL A 97 -5.63 -7.94 2.58
C VAL A 97 -6.65 -6.90 2.10
N GLY A 98 -6.68 -6.62 0.79
CA GLY A 98 -7.63 -5.68 0.19
C GLY A 98 -7.20 -4.22 0.22
N THR A 99 -5.95 -3.93 0.58
CA THR A 99 -5.36 -2.57 0.54
C THR A 99 -4.21 -2.44 -0.47
N TYR A 100 -3.98 -3.51 -1.24
CA TYR A 100 -3.04 -3.60 -2.36
C TYR A 100 -3.83 -3.76 -3.66
N PHE A 101 -3.57 -2.89 -4.64
CA PHE A 101 -4.29 -2.89 -5.91
C PHE A 101 -3.36 -2.69 -7.10
N GLN A 102 -3.42 -3.61 -8.07
CA GLN A 102 -2.93 -3.37 -9.43
C GLN A 102 -3.99 -2.57 -10.17
N LEU A 103 -3.68 -1.31 -10.49
CA LEU A 103 -4.63 -0.38 -11.11
C LEU A 103 -4.23 -0.10 -12.55
N SER A 104 -5.21 -0.16 -13.45
CA SER A 104 -5.05 0.39 -14.80
C SER A 104 -4.88 1.92 -14.74
N PRO A 105 -4.36 2.56 -15.81
CA PRO A 105 -4.20 4.03 -15.85
C PRO A 105 -5.51 4.80 -15.57
N GLU A 106 -6.64 4.29 -16.04
CA GLU A 106 -7.97 4.87 -15.77
C GLU A 106 -8.35 4.76 -14.29
N GLN A 107 -8.14 3.59 -13.69
CA GLN A 107 -8.42 3.34 -12.27
C GLN A 107 -7.51 4.18 -11.37
N LEU A 108 -6.25 4.35 -11.74
CA LEU A 108 -5.30 5.24 -11.04
C LEU A 108 -5.78 6.69 -11.08
N THR A 109 -6.29 7.15 -12.23
CA THR A 109 -6.86 8.49 -12.36
C THR A 109 -8.08 8.65 -11.45
N ALA A 110 -8.95 7.66 -11.37
CA ALA A 110 -10.08 7.66 -10.46
C ALA A 110 -9.65 7.64 -8.98
N ALA A 111 -8.63 6.87 -8.62
CA ALA A 111 -8.08 6.84 -7.27
C ALA A 111 -7.55 8.22 -6.83
N LYS A 112 -6.88 8.94 -7.74
CA LYS A 112 -6.44 10.33 -7.51
C LYS A 112 -7.62 11.28 -7.28
N GLN A 113 -8.68 11.18 -8.08
CA GLN A 113 -9.88 12.01 -7.88
C GLN A 113 -10.58 11.72 -6.53
N ILE A 114 -10.59 10.45 -6.11
CA ILE A 114 -11.11 10.07 -4.79
C ILE A 114 -10.25 10.68 -3.68
N ALA A 115 -8.93 10.58 -3.78
CA ALA A 115 -8.01 11.21 -2.85
C ALA A 115 -8.21 12.73 -2.76
N GLU A 116 -8.30 13.42 -3.90
CA GLU A 116 -8.53 14.87 -3.95
C GLU A 116 -9.86 15.28 -3.30
N LYS A 117 -10.93 14.51 -3.50
CA LYS A 117 -12.22 14.70 -2.82
C LYS A 117 -12.09 14.65 -1.30
N HIS A 118 -11.18 13.82 -0.79
CA HIS A 118 -10.84 13.70 0.64
C HIS A 118 -9.63 14.55 1.04
N GLN A 119 -9.25 15.54 0.22
CA GLN A 119 -8.15 16.48 0.47
C GLN A 119 -6.79 15.80 0.71
N ASN A 120 -6.60 14.60 0.15
CA ASN A 120 -5.40 13.78 0.32
C ASN A 120 -5.05 13.51 1.79
N GLN A 121 -6.06 13.47 2.67
CA GLN A 121 -5.89 13.13 4.09
C GLN A 121 -6.76 11.92 4.44
N PRO A 122 -6.27 11.01 5.30
CA PRO A 122 -7.10 9.95 5.84
C PRO A 122 -8.12 10.51 6.83
N SER A 123 -9.31 9.92 6.87
CA SER A 123 -10.37 10.30 7.80
C SER A 123 -10.38 9.44 9.06
N SER A 124 -9.70 8.28 9.03
CA SER A 124 -9.54 7.37 10.18
C SER A 124 -8.33 6.45 9.97
N ARG A 125 -7.96 5.70 11.01
CA ARG A 125 -6.92 4.65 10.96
C ARG A 125 -7.50 3.25 11.14
N ALA A 126 -8.75 3.02 10.76
CA ALA A 126 -9.48 1.78 11.09
C ALA A 126 -8.87 0.49 10.50
N PHE A 127 -7.98 0.57 9.52
CA PHE A 127 -7.21 -0.60 9.03
C PHE A 127 -5.87 -0.80 9.76
N CYS A 128 -5.51 0.14 10.64
CA CYS A 128 -4.27 0.15 11.41
C CYS A 128 -4.50 -0.08 12.91
N GLU A 129 -5.75 -0.34 13.32
CA GLU A 129 -6.20 -0.51 14.71
C GLU A 129 -6.76 -1.91 14.96
#